data_AF-A0A938IAG7-F1
#
_entry.id   AF-A0A938IAG7-F1
#
_cell.length_a   1.000
_cell.length_b   1.000
_cell.length_c   1.000
_cell.angle_alpha   90.00
_cell.angle_beta   90.00
_cell.angle_gamma   90.00
#
_symmetry.space_group_name_H-M   'P 1'
#
loop_
_entity.id
_entity.type
_entity.pdbx_description
1 polymer ?
#
loop_
_entity_poly.entity_id
_entity_poly.type
_entity_poly.pdbx_seq_one_letter_code
_entity_poly.pdbx_strand_id
1 'polypeptide(L)'
;MFTPPCCPNPLCSSHQGQPFTYQCRGSFHRALDDRLVQRYSCGVCGKFFSDQSFRLDYRLRKPKLTEPVFWMLASKVTHRQTARLLRCNRGTVHHRLELLGRHCREFHARQLQRLKGTLSPDLALDELETYETDRRLQPLTVPVLLHELSWFVLDVQVAPLASRGGLREPDRIRRDQLAARSGLRRSGSTEAVGKCFANIAPLLAPGAGGMLRTDQKQTYVRLKHRSLPEGMTHVRISSEEPRGMDNPLFRINRTLAMMRDGVSRLVRRTWAAAKKREKLEKHLWVWVVFRNYVRRMINRSPGQSAASTLGLFPGLLPTYDLLGLCPQFRADPPLNRAAS
;
A
#
# COMPACT_ATOMS: atom_id res chain seq x y z
N MET A 1 -23.63 7.83 -17.52
CA MET A 1 -23.26 6.65 -18.34
C MET A 1 -21.77 6.38 -18.14
N PHE A 2 -21.33 5.12 -18.04
CA PHE A 2 -19.91 4.79 -17.91
C PHE A 2 -19.23 4.88 -19.29
N THR A 3 -18.04 5.50 -19.33
CA THR A 3 -17.22 5.61 -20.54
C THR A 3 -16.01 4.68 -20.39
N PRO A 4 -15.93 3.59 -21.16
CA PRO A 4 -14.77 2.71 -21.15
C PRO A 4 -13.46 3.47 -21.41
N PRO A 5 -12.45 3.37 -20.52
CA PRO A 5 -11.23 4.17 -20.65
C PRO A 5 -10.26 3.64 -21.72
N CYS A 6 -10.28 2.33 -22.00
CA CYS A 6 -9.46 1.68 -23.02
C CYS A 6 -10.00 0.28 -23.36
N CYS A 7 -9.42 -0.39 -24.35
CA CYS A 7 -9.74 -1.79 -24.63
C CYS A 7 -9.19 -2.69 -23.50
N PRO A 8 -9.97 -3.61 -22.91
CA PRO A 8 -9.47 -4.51 -21.85
C PRO A 8 -8.61 -5.67 -22.39
N ASN A 9 -8.28 -5.70 -23.69
CA ASN A 9 -7.32 -6.65 -24.25
C ASN A 9 -5.89 -6.12 -24.10
N PRO A 10 -5.02 -6.68 -23.26
CA PRO A 10 -3.67 -6.14 -23.08
C PRO A 10 -2.81 -6.17 -24.36
N LEU A 11 -3.16 -7.01 -25.33
CA LEU A 11 -2.47 -7.12 -26.62
C LEU A 11 -3.01 -6.18 -27.70
N CYS A 12 -4.06 -5.41 -27.43
CA CYS A 12 -4.62 -4.47 -28.39
C CYS A 12 -3.89 -3.13 -28.30
N SER A 13 -3.60 -2.51 -29.45
CA SER A 13 -3.03 -1.15 -29.48
C SER A 13 -3.89 -0.13 -28.73
N SER A 14 -5.22 -0.25 -28.77
CA SER A 14 -6.14 0.59 -27.99
C SER A 14 -6.23 0.28 -26.49
N HIS A 15 -5.38 -0.63 -25.95
CA HIS A 15 -5.26 -0.83 -24.51
C HIS A 15 -4.46 0.30 -23.84
N GLN A 16 -3.44 0.78 -24.55
CA GLN A 16 -2.53 1.84 -24.09
C GLN A 16 -2.56 3.06 -25.01
N GLY A 17 -2.97 2.90 -26.28
CA GLY A 17 -3.03 3.95 -27.29
C GLY A 17 -4.38 4.69 -27.32
N GLN A 18 -4.28 6.01 -27.50
CA GLN A 18 -5.37 6.89 -27.90
C GLN A 18 -5.23 7.23 -29.39
N PRO A 19 -6.34 7.45 -30.13
CA PRO A 19 -7.72 7.39 -29.66
C PRO A 19 -8.24 5.95 -29.53
N PHE A 20 -9.07 5.70 -28.51
CA PHE A 20 -9.77 4.43 -28.31
C PHE A 20 -11.20 4.53 -28.84
N THR A 21 -11.49 3.76 -29.89
CA THR A 21 -12.84 3.66 -30.46
C THR A 21 -13.54 2.37 -30.02
N TYR A 22 -14.83 2.47 -29.72
CA TYR A 22 -15.67 1.34 -29.36
C TYR A 22 -17.11 1.56 -29.83
N GLN A 23 -17.85 0.46 -29.98
CA GLN A 23 -19.27 0.47 -30.30
C GLN A 23 -20.09 -0.13 -29.16
N CYS A 24 -21.24 0.45 -28.85
CA CYS A 24 -22.21 -0.15 -27.92
C CYS A 24 -22.89 -1.37 -28.57
N ARG A 25 -22.93 -2.50 -27.85
CA ARG A 25 -23.42 -3.80 -28.35
C ARG A 25 -24.55 -4.35 -27.47
N GLY A 26 -25.58 -3.54 -27.27
CA GLY A 26 -26.73 -3.88 -26.41
C GLY A 26 -26.35 -4.02 -24.93
N SER A 27 -27.23 -4.62 -24.15
CA SER A 27 -27.11 -4.76 -22.70
C SER A 27 -27.54 -6.15 -22.22
N PHE A 28 -27.17 -6.51 -20.99
CA PHE A 28 -27.65 -7.73 -20.33
C PHE A 28 -27.86 -7.48 -18.85
N HIS A 29 -28.76 -8.26 -18.24
CA HIS A 29 -28.95 -8.25 -16.79
C HIS A 29 -27.89 -9.11 -16.10
N ARG A 30 -27.22 -8.54 -15.11
CA ARG A 30 -26.19 -9.26 -14.34
C ARG A 30 -26.86 -10.25 -13.39
N ALA A 31 -26.60 -11.54 -13.57
CA ALA A 31 -27.19 -12.62 -12.77
C ALA A 31 -27.07 -12.49 -11.24
N LEU A 32 -26.11 -11.70 -10.74
CA LEU A 32 -25.91 -11.53 -9.29
C LEU A 32 -26.93 -10.60 -8.63
N ASP A 33 -27.32 -9.52 -9.31
CA ASP A 33 -28.13 -8.43 -8.72
C ASP A 33 -29.02 -7.72 -9.74
N ASP A 34 -29.24 -8.35 -10.88
CA ASP A 34 -30.13 -7.94 -11.97
C ASP A 34 -29.86 -6.56 -12.58
N ARG A 35 -28.73 -5.94 -12.24
CA ARG A 35 -28.35 -4.64 -12.82
C ARG A 35 -28.13 -4.77 -14.32
N LEU A 36 -28.71 -3.84 -15.06
CA LEU A 36 -28.47 -3.70 -16.49
C LEU A 36 -27.01 -3.28 -16.73
N VAL A 37 -26.29 -4.07 -17.51
CA VAL A 37 -24.87 -3.85 -17.84
C VAL A 37 -24.73 -3.58 -19.33
N GLN A 38 -24.03 -2.51 -19.68
CA GLN A 38 -23.73 -2.16 -21.06
C GLN A 38 -22.64 -3.07 -21.64
N ARG A 39 -22.84 -3.55 -22.86
CA ARG A 39 -21.82 -4.27 -23.64
C ARG A 39 -21.21 -3.35 -24.69
N TYR A 40 -19.97 -3.64 -25.03
CA TYR A 40 -19.19 -2.92 -26.02
C TYR A 40 -18.39 -3.89 -26.89
N SER A 41 -18.01 -3.44 -28.09
CA SER A 41 -16.95 -4.07 -28.90
C SER A 41 -15.87 -3.05 -29.22
N CYS A 42 -14.60 -3.43 -29.09
CA CYS A 42 -13.48 -2.59 -29.47
C CYS A 42 -13.45 -2.38 -30.99
N GLY A 43 -13.29 -1.13 -31.45
CA GLY A 43 -13.22 -0.80 -32.88
C GLY A 43 -11.94 -1.28 -33.58
N VAL A 44 -10.90 -1.66 -32.82
CA VAL A 44 -9.61 -2.09 -33.38
C VAL A 44 -9.46 -3.61 -33.40
N CYS A 45 -9.64 -4.28 -32.25
CA CYS A 45 -9.47 -5.73 -32.17
C CYS A 45 -10.78 -6.54 -32.15
N GLY A 46 -11.95 -5.87 -32.23
CA GLY A 46 -13.26 -6.53 -32.20
C GLY A 46 -13.66 -7.16 -30.85
N LYS A 47 -12.78 -7.17 -29.84
CA LYS A 47 -13.06 -7.83 -28.55
C LYS A 47 -14.32 -7.26 -27.90
N PHE A 48 -15.20 -8.16 -27.47
CA PHE A 48 -16.36 -7.82 -26.64
C PHE A 48 -15.97 -7.62 -25.17
N PHE A 49 -16.54 -6.59 -24.55
CA PHE A 49 -16.37 -6.30 -23.14
C PHE A 49 -17.61 -5.59 -22.57
N SER A 50 -17.60 -5.28 -21.27
CA SER A 50 -18.71 -4.60 -20.59
C SER A 50 -18.20 -3.70 -19.47
N ASP A 51 -19.12 -2.95 -18.81
CA ASP A 51 -18.80 -2.16 -17.61
C ASP A 51 -18.07 -2.99 -16.54
N GLN A 52 -18.40 -4.29 -16.47
CA GLN A 52 -17.81 -5.21 -15.50
C GLN A 52 -16.33 -5.48 -15.76
N SER A 53 -15.87 -5.38 -17.01
CA SER A 53 -14.49 -5.71 -17.39
C SER A 53 -13.44 -4.83 -16.71
N PHE A 54 -13.85 -3.66 -16.21
CA PHE A 54 -12.97 -2.69 -15.56
C PHE A 54 -13.03 -2.72 -14.03
N ARG A 55 -13.96 -3.50 -13.45
CA ARG A 55 -14.17 -3.54 -12.01
C ARG A 55 -13.12 -4.39 -11.30
N LEU A 56 -12.72 -3.96 -10.10
CA LEU A 56 -11.81 -4.74 -9.24
C LEU A 56 -12.38 -6.12 -8.89
N ASP A 57 -13.70 -6.19 -8.74
CA ASP A 57 -14.42 -7.39 -8.35
C ASP A 57 -14.90 -8.24 -9.55
N TYR A 58 -14.43 -7.94 -10.76
CA TYR A 58 -14.74 -8.69 -11.97
C TYR A 58 -14.40 -10.19 -11.79
N ARG A 59 -15.34 -11.05 -12.19
CA ARG A 59 -15.28 -12.53 -12.07
C ARG A 59 -15.24 -13.07 -10.63
N LEU A 60 -15.37 -12.23 -9.60
CA LEU A 60 -15.53 -12.74 -8.24
C LEU A 60 -16.95 -13.30 -8.05
N ARG A 61 -17.07 -14.52 -7.51
CA ARG A 61 -18.37 -15.14 -7.19
C ARG A 61 -19.13 -14.43 -6.06
N LYS A 62 -18.43 -13.71 -5.18
CA LYS A 62 -19.00 -13.02 -4.00
C LYS A 62 -18.44 -11.58 -3.88
N PRO A 63 -18.69 -10.69 -4.85
CA PRO A 63 -18.07 -9.37 -4.90
C PRO A 63 -18.43 -8.51 -3.68
N LYS A 64 -19.63 -8.69 -3.11
CA LYS A 64 -20.09 -8.02 -1.87
C LYS A 64 -19.18 -8.20 -0.65
N LEU A 65 -18.27 -9.19 -0.66
CA LEU A 65 -17.32 -9.42 0.44
C LEU A 65 -16.03 -8.59 0.30
N THR A 66 -15.76 -7.97 -0.85
CA THR A 66 -14.49 -7.27 -1.10
C THR A 66 -14.30 -6.09 -0.15
N GLU A 67 -15.29 -5.20 -0.07
CA GLU A 67 -15.25 -4.04 0.81
C GLU A 67 -15.27 -4.42 2.31
N PRO A 68 -16.15 -5.32 2.80
CA PRO A 68 -16.08 -5.78 4.19
C PRO A 68 -14.72 -6.39 4.56
N VAL A 69 -14.09 -7.16 3.66
CA VAL A 69 -12.74 -7.70 3.92
C VAL A 69 -11.69 -6.59 3.95
N PHE A 70 -11.78 -5.57 3.10
CA PHE A 70 -10.90 -4.40 3.15
C PHE A 70 -10.96 -3.72 4.54
N TRP A 71 -12.17 -3.44 5.04
CA TRP A 71 -12.36 -2.86 6.37
C TRP A 71 -11.79 -3.73 7.49
N MET A 72 -12.03 -5.04 7.45
CA MET A 72 -11.51 -5.98 8.46
C MET A 72 -9.98 -6.04 8.46
N LEU A 73 -9.35 -6.06 7.28
CA LEU A 73 -7.89 -6.04 7.14
C LEU A 73 -7.28 -4.74 7.68
N ALA A 74 -7.97 -3.62 7.55
CA ALA A 74 -7.51 -2.32 8.06
C ALA A 74 -7.79 -2.10 9.58
N SER A 75 -8.57 -2.99 10.21
CA SER A 75 -9.12 -2.80 11.57
C SER A 75 -8.64 -3.87 12.56
N LYS A 76 -7.38 -4.33 12.44
CA LYS A 76 -6.77 -5.32 13.34
C LYS A 76 -7.44 -6.69 13.38
N VAL A 77 -8.35 -7.00 12.46
CA VAL A 77 -9.08 -8.27 12.47
C VAL A 77 -8.26 -9.36 11.78
N THR A 78 -8.10 -10.50 12.44
CA THR A 78 -7.36 -11.63 11.86
C THR A 78 -8.16 -12.30 10.75
N HIS A 79 -7.48 -12.95 9.80
CA HIS A 79 -8.16 -13.66 8.69
C HIS A 79 -9.21 -14.68 9.14
N ARG A 80 -8.94 -15.39 10.25
CA ARG A 80 -9.89 -16.36 10.80
C ARG A 80 -11.13 -15.66 11.36
N GLN A 81 -10.92 -14.54 12.05
CA GLN A 81 -12.03 -13.77 12.61
C GLN A 81 -12.84 -13.08 11.51
N THR A 82 -12.20 -12.51 10.49
CA THR A 82 -12.86 -12.00 9.29
C THR A 82 -13.74 -13.06 8.63
N ALA A 83 -13.22 -14.29 8.49
CA ALA A 83 -13.96 -15.40 7.89
C ALA A 83 -15.22 -15.77 8.71
N ARG A 84 -15.12 -15.78 10.05
CA ARG A 84 -16.26 -16.02 10.94
C ARG A 84 -17.31 -14.90 10.86
N LEU A 85 -16.87 -13.64 10.98
CA LEU A 85 -17.76 -12.47 10.93
C LEU A 85 -18.51 -12.37 9.59
N LEU A 86 -17.82 -12.63 8.49
CA LEU A 86 -18.39 -12.54 7.14
C LEU A 86 -19.00 -13.86 6.64
N ARG A 87 -19.05 -14.89 7.51
CA ARG A 87 -19.60 -16.22 7.19
C ARG A 87 -19.04 -16.77 5.87
N CYS A 88 -17.73 -16.69 5.70
CA CYS A 88 -17.04 -17.17 4.50
C CYS A 88 -15.86 -18.08 4.85
N ASN A 89 -15.29 -18.76 3.86
CA ASN A 89 -14.11 -19.57 4.07
C ASN A 89 -12.87 -18.68 4.31
N ARG A 90 -11.91 -19.11 5.13
CA ARG A 90 -10.63 -18.41 5.34
C ARG A 90 -9.86 -18.19 4.03
N GLY A 91 -9.93 -19.12 3.09
CA GLY A 91 -9.38 -18.99 1.74
C GLY A 91 -9.98 -17.81 0.98
N THR A 92 -11.27 -17.54 1.15
CA THR A 92 -11.95 -16.37 0.56
C THR A 92 -11.33 -15.05 1.04
N VAL A 93 -10.96 -14.95 2.32
CA VAL A 93 -10.25 -13.81 2.89
C VAL A 93 -8.81 -13.74 2.39
N HIS A 94 -8.12 -14.89 2.29
CA HIS A 94 -6.77 -14.95 1.76
C HIS A 94 -6.68 -14.44 0.31
N HIS A 95 -7.55 -14.92 -0.59
CA HIS A 95 -7.55 -14.47 -1.98
C HIS A 95 -7.90 -12.97 -2.11
N ARG A 96 -8.76 -12.45 -1.21
CA ARG A 96 -9.03 -11.00 -1.15
C ARG A 96 -7.84 -10.20 -0.65
N LEU A 97 -7.06 -10.69 0.30
CA LEU A 97 -5.80 -10.04 0.67
C LEU A 97 -4.85 -9.96 -0.54
N GLU A 98 -4.76 -11.01 -1.36
CA GLU A 98 -3.93 -10.99 -2.56
C GLU A 98 -4.40 -9.92 -3.56
N LEU A 99 -5.70 -9.88 -3.83
CA LEU A 99 -6.33 -8.93 -4.73
C LEU A 99 -6.18 -7.49 -4.21
N LEU A 100 -6.61 -7.24 -2.97
CA LEU A 100 -6.60 -5.91 -2.35
C LEU A 100 -5.18 -5.39 -2.15
N GLY A 101 -4.23 -6.23 -1.76
CA GLY A 101 -2.84 -5.82 -1.58
C GLY A 101 -2.20 -5.36 -2.90
N ARG A 102 -2.45 -6.08 -3.99
CA ARG A 102 -2.01 -5.67 -5.33
C ARG A 102 -2.69 -4.38 -5.77
N HIS A 103 -4.02 -4.34 -5.67
CA HIS A 103 -4.83 -3.17 -6.01
C HIS A 103 -4.38 -1.92 -5.27
N CYS A 104 -4.18 -2.02 -3.95
CA CYS A 104 -3.80 -0.88 -3.13
C CYS A 104 -2.39 -0.38 -3.47
N ARG A 105 -1.44 -1.28 -3.72
CA ARG A 105 -0.08 -0.91 -4.15
C ARG A 105 -0.09 -0.19 -5.50
N GLU A 106 -0.80 -0.74 -6.49
CA GLU A 106 -0.93 -0.16 -7.83
C GLU A 106 -1.68 1.17 -7.81
N PHE A 107 -2.77 1.27 -7.04
CA PHE A 107 -3.52 2.49 -6.83
C PHE A 107 -2.62 3.58 -6.24
N HIS A 108 -1.91 3.28 -5.15
CA HIS A 108 -1.03 4.23 -4.50
C HIS A 108 0.10 4.69 -5.42
N ALA A 109 0.75 3.76 -6.14
CA ALA A 109 1.79 4.08 -7.12
C ALA A 109 1.29 5.02 -8.23
N ARG A 110 0.05 4.81 -8.72
CA ARG A 110 -0.57 5.71 -9.70
C ARG A 110 -0.78 7.12 -9.14
N GLN A 111 -1.23 7.24 -7.89
CA GLN A 111 -1.42 8.55 -7.26
C GLN A 111 -0.08 9.28 -7.06
N LEU A 112 0.98 8.55 -6.70
CA LEU A 112 2.32 9.14 -6.57
C LEU A 112 2.82 9.76 -7.88
N GLN A 113 2.49 9.20 -9.05
CA GLN A 113 2.91 9.78 -10.33
C GLN A 113 2.37 11.21 -10.54
N ARG A 114 1.25 11.56 -9.91
CA ARG A 114 0.69 12.93 -9.96
C ARG A 114 1.53 13.94 -9.18
N LEU A 115 2.42 13.46 -8.32
CA LEU A 115 3.34 14.27 -7.53
C LEU A 115 4.72 14.41 -8.20
N LYS A 116 4.92 13.86 -9.40
CA LYS A 116 6.22 13.88 -10.09
C LYS A 116 6.74 15.33 -10.20
N GLY A 117 7.92 15.58 -9.63
CA GLY A 117 8.55 16.91 -9.64
C GLY A 117 7.83 18.00 -8.82
N THR A 118 6.88 17.64 -7.94
CA THR A 118 6.10 18.63 -7.18
C THR A 118 6.05 18.36 -5.67
N LEU A 119 6.49 17.19 -5.21
CA LEU A 119 6.49 16.85 -3.79
C LEU A 119 7.51 17.70 -3.03
N SER A 120 7.08 18.34 -1.95
CA SER A 120 7.97 19.04 -1.04
C SER A 120 8.92 18.07 -0.31
N PRO A 121 10.21 18.42 -0.17
CA PRO A 121 11.26 17.56 0.39
C PRO A 121 11.26 17.50 1.94
N ASP A 122 10.08 17.43 2.56
CA ASP A 122 9.93 17.28 4.01
C ASP A 122 9.51 15.86 4.36
N LEU A 123 10.52 15.03 4.65
CA LEU A 123 10.37 13.59 4.80
C LEU A 123 10.78 13.11 6.19
N ALA A 124 10.17 12.02 6.63
CA ALA A 124 10.62 11.25 7.78
C ALA A 124 10.68 9.75 7.43
N LEU A 125 11.72 9.06 7.90
CA LEU A 125 11.88 7.61 7.74
C LEU A 125 12.25 6.95 9.07
N ASP A 126 11.60 5.82 9.33
CA ASP A 126 11.88 4.92 10.44
C ASP A 126 11.56 3.47 10.03
N GLU A 127 12.18 2.52 10.70
CA GLU A 127 12.06 1.09 10.42
C GLU A 127 11.32 0.36 11.54
N LEU A 128 10.17 -0.21 11.20
CA LEU A 128 9.48 -1.13 12.09
C LEU A 128 10.11 -2.53 12.01
N GLU A 129 10.51 -3.09 13.15
CA GLU A 129 10.88 -4.50 13.22
C GLU A 129 9.67 -5.41 13.50
N THR A 130 9.61 -6.53 12.78
CA THR A 130 8.66 -7.63 12.97
C THR A 130 9.30 -8.97 12.56
N TYR A 131 8.52 -9.99 12.18
CA TYR A 131 9.02 -11.31 11.78
C TYR A 131 8.05 -12.06 10.86
N GLU A 132 8.60 -13.02 10.12
CA GLU A 132 7.81 -14.07 9.45
C GLU A 132 8.08 -15.40 10.14
N THR A 133 7.05 -16.18 10.48
CA THR A 133 7.13 -17.52 11.09
C THR A 133 7.80 -17.56 12.47
N ASP A 134 9.05 -17.13 12.61
CA ASP A 134 9.85 -17.15 13.83
C ASP A 134 10.55 -15.81 14.10
N ARG A 135 10.39 -15.29 15.33
CA ARG A 135 10.92 -13.97 15.73
C ARG A 135 12.45 -13.90 15.80
N ARG A 136 13.11 -15.02 16.11
CA ARG A 136 14.58 -15.07 16.26
C ARG A 136 15.26 -15.42 14.95
N LEU A 137 14.73 -16.39 14.22
CA LEU A 137 15.37 -16.91 13.02
C LEU A 137 15.01 -16.10 11.76
N GLN A 138 13.81 -15.53 11.72
CA GLN A 138 13.28 -14.88 10.54
C GLN A 138 12.72 -13.46 10.84
N PRO A 139 13.51 -12.58 11.50
CA PRO A 139 13.10 -11.20 11.67
C PRO A 139 12.95 -10.49 10.33
N LEU A 140 12.13 -9.45 10.34
CA LEU A 140 11.83 -8.56 9.22
C LEU A 140 12.03 -7.12 9.65
N THR A 141 12.51 -6.30 8.73
CA THR A 141 12.41 -4.84 8.82
C THR A 141 11.35 -4.33 7.84
N VAL A 142 10.70 -3.24 8.23
CA VAL A 142 9.66 -2.55 7.48
C VAL A 142 9.98 -1.06 7.52
N PRO A 143 10.85 -0.56 6.62
CA PRO A 143 11.03 0.89 6.46
C PRO A 143 9.73 1.50 5.97
N VAL A 144 9.34 2.60 6.62
CA VAL A 144 8.19 3.42 6.25
C VAL A 144 8.72 4.82 5.99
N LEU A 145 8.36 5.38 4.85
CA LEU A 145 8.69 6.75 4.49
C LEU A 145 7.43 7.60 4.51
N LEU A 146 7.47 8.72 5.22
CA LEU A 146 6.35 9.62 5.46
C LEU A 146 6.66 11.01 4.89
N HIS A 147 5.66 11.66 4.28
CA HIS A 147 5.69 13.10 4.08
C HIS A 147 5.24 13.81 5.36
N GLU A 148 6.12 14.65 5.91
CA GLU A 148 6.03 15.09 7.30
C GLU A 148 4.79 15.97 7.55
N LEU A 149 4.50 16.93 6.66
CA LEU A 149 3.38 17.87 6.84
C LEU A 149 2.00 17.19 6.72
N SER A 150 1.83 16.32 5.72
CA SER A 150 0.53 15.71 5.42
C SER A 150 0.30 14.37 6.11
N TRP A 151 1.30 13.83 6.82
CA TRP A 151 1.28 12.47 7.39
C TRP A 151 1.02 11.38 6.34
N PHE A 152 1.32 11.68 5.08
CA PHE A 152 1.06 10.77 3.97
C PHE A 152 2.18 9.75 3.88
N VAL A 153 1.84 8.46 4.00
CA VAL A 153 2.82 7.38 3.83
C VAL A 153 3.18 7.29 2.34
N LEU A 154 4.40 7.68 2.00
CA LEU A 154 4.90 7.69 0.62
C LEU A 154 5.25 6.29 0.15
N ASP A 155 6.01 5.54 0.95
CA ASP A 155 6.42 4.19 0.61
C ASP A 155 6.54 3.30 1.85
N VAL A 156 6.36 1.99 1.64
CA VAL A 156 6.61 0.94 2.61
C VAL A 156 7.26 -0.25 1.91
N GLN A 157 8.34 -0.76 2.49
CA GLN A 157 9.01 -1.97 2.01
C GLN A 157 9.04 -3.03 3.11
N VAL A 158 9.28 -4.28 2.75
CA VAL A 158 9.47 -5.37 3.71
C VAL A 158 10.70 -6.17 3.31
N ALA A 159 11.65 -6.30 4.24
CA ALA A 159 12.91 -6.98 3.96
C ALA A 159 13.29 -7.96 5.08
N PRO A 160 14.03 -9.03 4.75
CA PRO A 160 14.56 -9.93 5.75
C PRO A 160 15.65 -9.22 6.57
N LEU A 161 15.70 -9.50 7.86
CA LEU A 161 16.88 -9.25 8.69
C LEU A 161 17.61 -10.58 8.90
N ALA A 162 18.91 -10.53 9.16
CA ALA A 162 19.67 -11.70 9.58
C ALA A 162 19.06 -12.31 10.85
N SER A 163 19.17 -13.63 11.04
CA SER A 163 18.76 -14.27 12.29
C SER A 163 19.44 -13.59 13.48
N ARG A 164 18.71 -13.42 14.59
CA ARG A 164 19.22 -12.75 15.78
C ARG A 164 20.44 -13.49 16.33
N GLY A 165 21.42 -12.76 16.86
CA GLY A 165 22.54 -13.35 17.62
C GLY A 165 22.09 -13.96 18.95
N GLY A 166 22.98 -14.69 19.63
CA GLY A 166 22.71 -15.31 20.93
C GLY A 166 21.62 -16.40 20.89
N LEU A 167 21.57 -17.18 19.81
CA LEU A 167 20.62 -18.29 19.65
C LEU A 167 20.98 -19.43 20.60
N ARG A 168 19.97 -20.10 21.17
CA ARG A 168 20.16 -21.35 21.91
C ARG A 168 20.54 -22.47 20.94
N GLU A 169 21.12 -23.56 21.44
CA GLU A 169 21.54 -24.70 20.60
C GLU A 169 20.43 -25.21 19.67
N PRO A 170 19.17 -25.44 20.13
CA PRO A 170 18.10 -25.87 19.22
C PRO A 170 17.76 -24.84 18.13
N ASP A 171 17.87 -23.54 18.44
CA ASP A 171 17.62 -22.47 17.48
C ASP A 171 18.76 -22.36 16.45
N ARG A 172 20.01 -22.65 16.84
CA ARG A 172 21.17 -22.73 15.94
C ARG A 172 20.99 -23.85 14.94
N ILE A 173 20.68 -25.06 15.40
CA ILE A 173 20.39 -26.21 14.54
C ILE A 173 19.29 -25.89 13.54
N ARG A 174 18.17 -25.32 14.00
CA ARG A 174 17.06 -24.90 13.13
C ARG A 174 17.47 -23.82 12.12
N ARG A 175 18.30 -22.84 12.52
CA ARG A 175 18.83 -21.82 11.62
C ARG A 175 19.64 -22.48 10.50
N ASP A 176 20.50 -23.43 10.85
CA ASP A 176 21.39 -24.08 9.91
C ASP A 176 20.60 -24.98 8.94
N GLN A 177 19.56 -25.67 9.43
CA GLN A 177 18.59 -26.39 8.59
C GLN A 177 17.79 -25.47 7.64
N LEU A 178 17.47 -24.24 8.07
CA LEU A 178 16.84 -23.24 7.18
C LEU A 178 17.84 -22.73 6.14
N ALA A 179 19.08 -22.49 6.54
CA ALA A 179 20.15 -22.03 5.66
C ALA A 179 20.51 -23.07 4.60
N ALA A 180 20.54 -24.37 4.95
CA ALA A 180 20.76 -25.46 4.01
C ALA A 180 19.66 -25.54 2.93
N ARG A 181 18.40 -25.21 3.27
CA ARG A 181 17.26 -25.28 2.35
C ARG A 181 17.09 -24.05 1.47
N SER A 182 17.47 -22.87 1.96
CA SER A 182 17.08 -21.59 1.34
C SER A 182 18.20 -20.55 1.26
N GLY A 183 19.42 -20.94 1.62
CA GLY A 183 20.58 -20.06 1.74
C GLY A 183 20.61 -19.28 3.06
N LEU A 184 21.79 -18.74 3.39
CA LEU A 184 21.96 -17.93 4.59
C LEU A 184 21.13 -16.64 4.50
N ARG A 185 20.30 -16.40 5.53
CA ARG A 185 19.47 -15.20 5.60
C ARG A 185 20.32 -13.95 5.84
N ARG A 186 20.35 -13.06 4.86
CA ARG A 186 21.05 -11.77 4.94
C ARG A 186 20.09 -10.62 5.26
N SER A 187 20.63 -9.53 5.80
CA SER A 187 19.87 -8.30 6.03
C SER A 187 19.63 -7.57 4.70
N GLY A 188 18.36 -7.37 4.35
CA GLY A 188 17.92 -6.57 3.21
C GLY A 188 17.53 -5.14 3.57
N SER A 189 17.79 -4.69 4.81
CA SER A 189 17.38 -3.36 5.31
C SER A 189 17.92 -2.22 4.44
N THR A 190 19.23 -2.23 4.12
CA THR A 190 19.85 -1.22 3.26
C THR A 190 19.20 -1.14 1.87
N GLU A 191 18.89 -2.30 1.27
CA GLU A 191 18.25 -2.36 -0.06
C GLU A 191 16.82 -1.82 0.00
N ALA A 192 16.07 -2.17 1.04
CA ALA A 192 14.69 -1.72 1.19
C ALA A 192 14.58 -0.22 1.45
N VAL A 193 15.44 0.35 2.29
CA VAL A 193 15.50 1.80 2.49
C VAL A 193 15.96 2.50 1.20
N GLY A 194 16.94 1.92 0.49
CA GLY A 194 17.37 2.41 -0.81
C GLY A 194 16.22 2.44 -1.83
N LYS A 195 15.34 1.43 -1.84
CA LYS A 195 14.13 1.41 -2.66
C LYS A 195 13.15 2.51 -2.26
N CYS A 196 12.92 2.74 -0.96
CA CYS A 196 12.09 3.86 -0.50
C CYS A 196 12.57 5.20 -1.09
N PHE A 197 13.87 5.48 -0.96
CA PHE A 197 14.44 6.72 -1.47
C PHE A 197 14.46 6.80 -3.01
N ALA A 198 14.78 5.70 -3.69
CA ALA A 198 14.76 5.66 -5.16
C ALA A 198 13.34 5.87 -5.73
N ASN A 199 12.31 5.34 -5.06
CA ASN A 199 10.92 5.49 -5.50
C ASN A 199 10.40 6.92 -5.37
N ILE A 200 10.86 7.67 -4.36
CA ILE A 200 10.39 9.04 -4.11
C ILE A 200 11.24 10.12 -4.75
N ALA A 201 12.50 9.85 -5.09
CA ALA A 201 13.40 10.85 -5.66
C ALA A 201 12.82 11.54 -6.91
N PRO A 202 12.17 10.82 -7.86
CA PRO A 202 11.52 11.45 -9.02
C PRO A 202 10.30 12.32 -8.68
N LEU A 203 9.76 12.18 -7.46
CA LEU A 203 8.60 12.95 -7.00
C LEU A 203 9.00 14.30 -6.43
N LEU A 204 10.22 14.42 -5.90
CA LEU A 204 10.69 15.65 -5.26
C LEU A 204 10.82 16.79 -6.27
N ALA A 205 10.43 17.99 -5.85
CA ALA A 205 10.60 19.19 -6.65
C ALA A 205 12.08 19.46 -6.97
N PRO A 206 12.44 19.88 -8.20
CA PRO A 206 13.81 20.19 -8.57
C PRO A 206 14.43 21.27 -7.67
N GLY A 207 15.69 21.10 -7.28
CA GLY A 207 16.42 22.08 -6.46
C GLY A 207 15.86 22.30 -5.05
N ALA A 208 14.91 21.47 -4.60
CA ALA A 208 14.22 21.70 -3.36
C ALA A 208 15.13 21.43 -2.14
N GLY A 209 15.45 22.50 -1.40
CA GLY A 209 15.96 22.42 -0.03
C GLY A 209 14.87 21.87 0.89
N GLY A 210 15.25 21.03 1.86
CA GLY A 210 14.29 20.30 2.69
C GLY A 210 14.93 19.52 3.82
N MET A 211 14.14 18.69 4.50
CA MET A 211 14.59 17.90 5.63
C MET A 211 14.24 16.43 5.50
N LEU A 212 15.23 15.56 5.73
CA LEU A 212 15.04 14.15 6.01
C LEU A 212 15.20 13.94 7.52
N ARG A 213 14.17 13.42 8.19
CA ARG A 213 14.21 13.13 9.64
C ARG A 213 14.31 11.62 9.84
N THR A 214 15.36 11.14 10.52
CA THR A 214 15.52 9.72 10.84
C THR A 214 16.15 9.51 12.22
N ASP A 215 16.21 8.25 12.67
CA ASP A 215 17.14 7.88 13.74
C ASP A 215 18.62 8.04 13.31
N GLN A 216 19.55 7.68 14.19
CA GLN A 216 20.98 7.82 13.96
C GLN A 216 21.64 6.69 13.15
N LYS A 217 20.89 5.80 12.50
CA LYS A 217 21.45 4.68 11.74
C LYS A 217 22.30 5.17 10.56
N GLN A 218 23.58 4.78 10.57
CA GLN A 218 24.58 5.23 9.58
C GLN A 218 24.24 4.88 8.12
N THR A 219 23.46 3.81 7.89
CA THR A 219 23.05 3.43 6.54
C THR A 219 22.20 4.52 5.88
N TYR A 220 21.44 5.31 6.65
CA TYR A 220 20.59 6.35 6.11
C TYR A 220 21.39 7.49 5.50
N VAL A 221 22.52 7.86 6.11
CA VAL A 221 23.41 8.92 5.61
C VAL A 221 23.87 8.57 4.19
N ARG A 222 24.46 7.37 4.02
CA ARG A 222 24.93 6.90 2.71
C ARG A 222 23.80 6.82 1.68
N LEU A 223 22.62 6.33 2.07
CA LEU A 223 21.48 6.19 1.16
C LEU A 223 20.88 7.53 0.76
N LYS A 224 20.84 8.51 1.68
CA LYS A 224 20.45 9.90 1.38
C LYS A 224 21.35 10.46 0.29
N HIS A 225 22.68 10.40 0.48
CA HIS A 225 23.63 10.94 -0.51
C HIS A 225 23.52 10.25 -1.88
N ARG A 226 23.18 8.96 -1.91
CA ARG A 226 23.05 8.21 -3.16
C ARG A 226 21.77 8.54 -3.93
N SER A 227 20.66 8.79 -3.24
CA SER A 227 19.33 8.74 -3.88
C SER A 227 18.49 10.00 -3.72
N LEU A 228 18.81 10.88 -2.77
CA LEU A 228 18.03 12.09 -2.51
C LEU A 228 18.83 13.35 -2.90
N PRO A 229 18.15 14.48 -3.16
CA PRO A 229 18.80 15.74 -3.51
C PRO A 229 19.88 16.16 -2.49
N GLU A 230 20.97 16.72 -3.00
CA GLU A 230 22.10 17.16 -2.18
C GLU A 230 21.69 18.24 -1.17
N GLY A 231 20.91 19.23 -1.61
CA GLY A 231 20.42 20.34 -0.78
C GLY A 231 19.43 19.97 0.34
N MET A 232 19.07 18.69 0.48
CA MET A 232 18.23 18.21 1.57
C MET A 232 19.06 18.00 2.84
N THR A 233 18.70 18.63 3.94
CA THR A 233 19.35 18.47 5.25
C THR A 233 18.92 17.16 5.90
N HIS A 234 19.88 16.38 6.42
CA HIS A 234 19.59 15.15 7.17
C HIS A 234 19.59 15.42 8.68
N VAL A 235 18.40 15.51 9.26
CA VAL A 235 18.20 15.63 10.70
C VAL A 235 18.18 14.24 11.32
N ARG A 236 19.11 13.99 12.26
CA ARG A 236 19.28 12.69 12.92
C ARG A 236 18.95 12.81 14.39
N ILE A 237 17.96 12.05 14.84
CA ILE A 237 17.41 12.13 16.20
C ILE A 237 17.91 10.94 17.01
N SER A 238 18.46 11.20 18.20
CA SER A 238 18.90 10.13 19.12
C SER A 238 17.69 9.34 19.63
N SER A 239 17.89 8.05 19.88
CA SER A 239 16.87 7.21 20.52
C SER A 239 16.58 7.56 21.97
N GLU A 240 17.47 8.33 22.60
CA GLU A 240 17.39 8.79 23.99
C GLU A 240 16.54 10.06 24.15
N GLU A 241 16.29 10.78 23.05
CA GLU A 241 15.45 11.97 23.04
C GLU A 241 14.02 11.66 23.55
N PRO A 242 13.41 12.56 24.34
CA PRO A 242 12.05 12.39 24.80
C PRO A 242 11.07 12.11 23.65
N ARG A 243 10.22 11.11 23.83
CA ARG A 243 9.19 10.72 22.87
C ARG A 243 7.93 11.57 23.06
N GLY A 244 8.08 12.89 22.88
CA GLY A 244 7.02 13.88 22.96
C GLY A 244 6.47 14.30 21.59
N MET A 245 5.52 15.24 21.59
CA MET A 245 4.99 15.84 20.36
C MET A 245 6.03 16.71 19.64
N ASP A 246 6.97 17.28 20.40
CA ASP A 246 8.05 18.14 19.87
C ASP A 246 9.18 17.34 19.22
N ASN A 247 9.18 16.01 19.38
CA ASN A 247 10.17 15.17 18.74
C ASN A 247 9.99 15.21 17.21
N PRO A 248 11.04 15.50 16.41
CA PRO A 248 10.94 15.54 14.95
C PRO A 248 10.51 14.20 14.31
N LEU A 249 10.58 13.08 15.03
CA LEU A 249 10.08 11.78 14.60
C LEU A 249 8.66 11.47 15.11
N PHE A 250 8.01 12.39 15.81
CA PHE A 250 6.70 12.15 16.42
C PHE A 250 5.66 11.63 15.40
N ARG A 251 5.58 12.27 14.23
CA ARG A 251 4.57 11.96 13.21
C ARG A 251 4.76 10.56 12.62
N ILE A 252 6.00 10.19 12.30
CA ILE A 252 6.31 8.84 11.84
C ILE A 252 6.14 7.80 12.94
N ASN A 253 6.61 8.07 14.16
CA ASN A 253 6.43 7.17 15.31
C ASN A 253 4.95 6.91 15.59
N ARG A 254 4.12 7.96 15.53
CA ARG A 254 2.67 7.84 15.68
C ARG A 254 2.05 7.04 14.54
N THR A 255 2.49 7.27 13.30
CA THR A 255 2.03 6.50 12.13
C THR A 255 2.39 5.02 12.25
N LEU A 256 3.60 4.68 12.71
CA LEU A 256 4.02 3.31 12.99
C LEU A 256 3.22 2.66 14.12
N ALA A 257 2.88 3.42 15.17
CA ALA A 257 2.00 2.94 16.23
C ALA A 257 0.59 2.61 15.69
N MET A 258 0.03 3.49 14.86
CA MET A 258 -1.26 3.25 14.19
C MET A 258 -1.19 2.06 13.24
N MET A 259 -0.08 1.87 12.52
CA MET A 259 0.13 0.73 11.63
C MET A 259 0.18 -0.58 12.42
N ARG A 260 0.90 -0.61 13.56
CA ARG A 260 0.93 -1.76 14.47
C ARG A 260 -0.44 -2.10 15.04
N ASP A 261 -1.24 -1.09 15.34
CA ASP A 261 -2.59 -1.30 15.86
C ASP A 261 -3.54 -1.77 14.76
N GLY A 262 -3.54 -1.16 13.57
CA GLY A 262 -4.47 -1.50 12.49
C GLY A 262 -4.16 -2.81 11.74
N VAL A 263 -2.92 -3.29 11.77
CA VAL A 263 -2.50 -4.51 11.06
C VAL A 263 -2.30 -5.65 12.05
N SER A 264 -3.22 -6.63 12.04
CA SER A 264 -3.21 -7.77 12.98
C SER A 264 -1.88 -8.54 13.02
N ARG A 265 -1.13 -8.54 11.92
CA ARG A 265 0.16 -9.23 11.75
C ARG A 265 1.34 -8.53 12.42
N LEU A 266 1.20 -7.25 12.78
CA LEU A 266 2.23 -6.43 13.40
C LEU A 266 2.11 -6.37 14.93
N VAL A 267 1.04 -6.91 15.49
CA VAL A 267 0.85 -7.01 16.94
C VAL A 267 2.01 -7.83 17.54
N ARG A 268 2.65 -7.31 18.58
CA ARG A 268 3.75 -8.02 19.26
C ARG A 268 3.22 -9.27 19.95
N ARG A 269 3.93 -10.39 19.84
CA ARG A 269 3.57 -11.69 20.44
C ARG A 269 2.17 -12.20 20.01
N THR A 270 1.89 -12.16 18.71
CA THR A 270 0.61 -12.60 18.15
C THR A 270 0.69 -13.94 17.42
N TRP A 271 -0.39 -14.71 17.45
CA TRP A 271 -0.57 -15.90 16.61
C TRP A 271 -0.90 -15.56 15.15
N ALA A 272 -1.26 -14.30 14.88
CA ALA A 272 -1.56 -13.80 13.55
C ALA A 272 -0.32 -13.34 12.76
N ALA A 273 0.90 -13.61 13.26
CA ALA A 273 2.13 -13.19 12.61
C ALA A 273 2.22 -13.72 11.18
N ALA A 274 2.85 -12.94 10.30
CA ALA A 274 3.02 -13.33 8.92
C ALA A 274 3.80 -14.66 8.82
N LYS A 275 3.45 -15.52 7.87
CA LYS A 275 4.23 -16.73 7.55
C LYS A 275 5.16 -16.55 6.35
N LYS A 276 4.89 -15.50 5.57
CA LYS A 276 5.63 -15.09 4.39
C LYS A 276 5.62 -13.57 4.34
N ARG A 277 6.79 -12.94 4.18
CA ARG A 277 6.95 -11.48 4.09
C ARG A 277 6.13 -10.85 2.97
N GLU A 278 5.96 -11.52 1.84
CA GLU A 278 5.17 -11.01 0.70
C GLU A 278 3.68 -10.88 1.07
N LYS A 279 3.21 -11.70 2.02
CA LYS A 279 1.84 -11.63 2.53
C LYS A 279 1.70 -10.54 3.59
N LEU A 280 2.78 -10.20 4.30
CA LEU A 280 2.81 -9.01 5.16
C LEU A 280 2.74 -7.75 4.31
N GLU A 281 3.60 -7.62 3.29
CA GLU A 281 3.65 -6.47 2.40
C GLU A 281 2.27 -6.15 1.79
N LYS A 282 1.55 -7.16 1.28
CA LYS A 282 0.18 -6.98 0.78
C LYS A 282 -0.79 -6.42 1.82
N HIS A 283 -0.66 -6.85 3.08
CA HIS A 283 -1.52 -6.36 4.16
C HIS A 283 -1.14 -4.92 4.54
N LEU A 284 0.15 -4.59 4.53
CA LEU A 284 0.62 -3.22 4.75
C LEU A 284 0.06 -2.27 3.69
N TRP A 285 0.08 -2.64 2.41
CA TRP A 285 -0.49 -1.80 1.35
C TRP A 285 -1.99 -1.54 1.49
N VAL A 286 -2.76 -2.54 1.95
CA VAL A 286 -4.18 -2.33 2.29
C VAL A 286 -4.32 -1.27 3.38
N TRP A 287 -3.51 -1.36 4.44
CA TRP A 287 -3.54 -0.39 5.53
C TRP A 287 -3.05 1.00 5.10
N VAL A 288 -1.99 1.10 4.29
CA VAL A 288 -1.47 2.36 3.77
C VAL A 288 -2.53 3.11 2.98
N VAL A 289 -3.23 2.42 2.07
CA VAL A 289 -4.30 3.05 1.29
C VAL A 289 -5.49 3.44 2.18
N PHE A 290 -5.89 2.58 3.11
CA PHE A 290 -6.90 2.97 4.10
C PHE A 290 -6.50 4.23 4.87
N ARG A 291 -5.26 4.27 5.37
CA ARG A 291 -4.69 5.37 6.16
C ARG A 291 -4.61 6.67 5.39
N ASN A 292 -4.13 6.61 4.15
CA ASN A 292 -3.83 7.79 3.36
C ASN A 292 -5.07 8.41 2.73
N TYR A 293 -6.01 7.60 2.26
CA TYR A 293 -7.12 8.07 1.41
C TYR A 293 -8.49 7.98 2.07
N VAL A 294 -8.77 6.94 2.86
CA VAL A 294 -10.12 6.66 3.38
C VAL A 294 -10.32 7.23 4.78
N ARG A 295 -9.28 7.13 5.62
CA ARG A 295 -9.31 7.59 7.01
C ARG A 295 -8.93 9.06 7.12
N ARG A 296 -9.54 9.76 8.09
CA ARG A 296 -9.07 11.09 8.52
C ARG A 296 -7.58 11.08 8.87
N MET A 297 -6.87 12.16 8.53
CA MET A 297 -5.45 12.34 8.87
C MET A 297 -5.24 12.21 10.38
N ILE A 298 -5.92 12.99 11.20
CA ILE A 298 -6.02 12.79 12.65
C ILE A 298 -7.47 12.95 13.08
N ASN A 299 -7.81 12.57 14.31
CA ASN A 299 -9.21 12.64 14.78
C ASN A 299 -9.77 14.08 14.70
N ARG A 300 -8.91 15.08 14.91
CA ARG A 300 -9.20 16.52 14.83
C ARG A 300 -9.10 17.11 13.41
N SER A 301 -9.02 16.29 12.36
CA SER A 301 -9.07 16.73 10.96
C SER A 301 -10.34 16.23 10.29
N PRO A 302 -11.52 16.84 10.56
CA PRO A 302 -12.77 16.42 9.95
C PRO A 302 -12.69 16.60 8.42
N GLY A 303 -13.17 15.61 7.66
CA GLY A 303 -13.21 15.65 6.19
C GLY A 303 -11.87 15.52 5.47
N GLN A 304 -10.73 15.66 6.15
CA GLN A 304 -9.40 15.64 5.53
C GLN A 304 -8.66 14.31 5.75
N SER A 305 -8.24 13.69 4.66
CA SER A 305 -7.31 12.55 4.63
C SER A 305 -5.86 13.04 4.50
N ALA A 306 -4.89 12.16 4.71
CA ALA A 306 -3.49 12.53 4.44
C ALA A 306 -3.28 12.88 2.95
N ALA A 307 -4.00 12.20 2.05
CA ALA A 307 -3.98 12.46 0.63
C ALA A 307 -4.57 13.84 0.29
N SER A 308 -5.63 14.27 0.98
CA SER A 308 -6.20 15.60 0.75
C SER A 308 -5.32 16.71 1.29
N THR A 309 -4.70 16.52 2.45
CA THR A 309 -3.70 17.46 2.97
C THR A 309 -2.49 17.58 2.05
N LEU A 310 -2.14 16.52 1.32
CA LEU A 310 -1.11 16.54 0.29
C LEU A 310 -1.57 17.14 -1.05
N GLY A 311 -2.86 17.48 -1.20
CA GLY A 311 -3.40 18.05 -2.44
C GLY A 311 -3.78 17.03 -3.53
N LEU A 312 -3.77 15.72 -3.25
CA LEU A 312 -4.13 14.69 -4.24
C LEU A 312 -5.64 14.56 -4.45
N PHE A 313 -6.44 14.81 -3.41
CA PHE A 313 -7.90 14.64 -3.41
C PHE A 313 -8.56 15.78 -2.61
N PRO A 314 -9.83 16.13 -2.88
CA PRO A 314 -10.52 17.19 -2.14
C PRO A 314 -10.87 16.80 -0.69
N GLY A 315 -10.84 15.50 -0.34
CA GLY A 315 -11.21 15.04 1.00
C GLY A 315 -10.95 13.55 1.23
N LEU A 316 -11.81 12.90 2.02
CA LEU A 316 -11.81 11.45 2.18
C LEU A 316 -12.27 10.77 0.88
N LEU A 317 -11.56 9.73 0.44
CA LEU A 317 -11.95 8.92 -0.71
C LEU A 317 -12.95 7.84 -0.26
N PRO A 318 -14.18 7.83 -0.80
CA PRO A 318 -15.12 6.76 -0.52
C PRO A 318 -14.60 5.40 -0.97
N THR A 319 -14.94 4.35 -0.24
CA THR A 319 -14.50 2.98 -0.55
C THR A 319 -15.08 2.44 -1.85
N TYR A 320 -16.28 2.87 -2.25
CA TYR A 320 -16.85 2.49 -3.54
C TYR A 320 -16.03 3.05 -4.72
N ASP A 321 -15.48 4.26 -4.59
CA ASP A 321 -14.56 4.82 -5.57
C ASP A 321 -13.22 4.10 -5.49
N LEU A 322 -12.70 3.88 -4.27
CA LEU A 322 -11.43 3.19 -4.06
C LEU A 322 -11.42 1.78 -4.70
N LEU A 323 -12.48 1.00 -4.50
CA LEU A 323 -12.56 -0.42 -4.80
C LEU A 323 -13.45 -0.74 -6.01
N GLY A 324 -14.04 0.28 -6.66
CA GLY A 324 -14.99 0.09 -7.75
C GLY A 324 -14.35 -0.33 -9.07
N LEU A 325 -13.17 0.21 -9.38
CA LEU A 325 -12.44 -0.03 -10.64
C LEU A 325 -10.99 -0.43 -10.36
N CYS A 326 -10.40 -1.23 -11.25
CA CYS A 326 -8.97 -1.50 -11.21
C CYS A 326 -8.17 -0.20 -11.44
N PRO A 327 -7.00 0.00 -10.81
CA PRO A 327 -6.31 1.30 -10.81
C PRO A 327 -5.96 1.81 -12.20
N GLN A 328 -5.59 0.92 -13.13
CA GLN A 328 -5.25 1.26 -14.51
C GLN A 328 -6.42 1.84 -15.33
N PHE A 329 -7.66 1.65 -14.87
CA PHE A 329 -8.87 2.08 -15.56
C PHE A 329 -9.55 3.27 -14.89
N ARG A 330 -8.89 3.92 -13.93
CA ARG A 330 -9.45 5.06 -13.18
C ARG A 330 -9.09 6.39 -13.82
N ALA A 331 -10.09 7.26 -13.96
CA ALA A 331 -9.89 8.70 -14.08
C ALA A 331 -9.76 9.29 -12.66
N ASP A 332 -8.74 10.10 -12.43
CA ASP A 332 -8.46 10.77 -11.15
C ASP A 332 -8.40 12.30 -11.37
N PRO A 333 -8.98 13.14 -10.48
CA PRO A 333 -9.83 12.76 -9.35
C PRO A 333 -11.13 12.09 -9.81
N PRO A 334 -11.77 11.23 -8.98
CA PRO A 334 -13.06 10.65 -9.34
C PRO A 334 -14.02 11.77 -9.74
N LEU A 335 -14.68 11.60 -10.89
CA LEU A 335 -15.71 12.54 -11.34
C LEU A 335 -16.63 12.84 -10.16
N ASN A 336 -16.88 14.12 -9.89
CA ASN A 336 -17.83 14.57 -8.89
C ASN A 336 -19.20 13.97 -9.24
N ARG A 337 -19.47 12.76 -8.74
CA ARG A 337 -20.82 12.22 -8.73
C ARG A 337 -21.47 12.92 -7.57
N ALA A 338 -22.05 14.09 -7.85
CA ALA A 338 -22.96 14.74 -6.93
C ALA A 338 -23.86 13.64 -6.36
N ALA A 339 -23.89 13.52 -5.03
CA ALA A 339 -24.71 12.56 -4.34
C ALA A 339 -26.15 12.77 -4.83
N SER A 340 -26.64 11.81 -5.62
CA SER A 340 -28.04 11.66 -5.99
C SER A 340 -28.68 10.63 -5.08
#